data_AF-A0A6P0YXM4-F1
#
_entry.id   AF-A0A6P0YXM4-F1
#
_cell.length_a   1.000
_cell.length_b   1.000
_cell.length_c   1.000
_cell.angle_alpha   90.00
_cell.angle_beta   90.00
_cell.angle_gamma   90.00
#
_symmetry.space_group_name_H-M   'P 1'
#
loop_
_entity.id
_entity.type
_entity.pdbx_description
1 polymer ?
#
loop_
_entity_poly.entity_id
_entity_poly.type
_entity_poly.pdbx_seq_one_letter_code
_entity_poly.pdbx_strand_id
1 'polypeptide(L)'
;MSEHRLDEILIERPRSGWRKKTPRNTKFWRQLTEEASTDGFLQPYRVKNRNRTKYLSDHLGPLRGFLQSRVGQRWDDIYSELSQRLDRNTLTGQHVIQHLWSEVYRHVEIVDGVVYSKPGADGWCSGEELGRWCREFYVHPETGVLCVVQRKPRRPKPKPDKNVIKINDQYRHQFFDSG
;
A
#
# COMPACT_ATOMS: atom_id res chain seq x y z
N MET A 1 6.17 7.86 26.04
CA MET A 1 5.76 8.26 24.68
C MET A 1 4.73 9.35 24.86
N SER A 2 4.93 10.53 24.28
CA SER A 2 3.98 11.64 24.41
C SER A 2 2.62 11.25 23.83
N GLU A 3 1.58 11.70 24.50
CA GLU A 3 0.15 11.45 24.25
C GLU A 3 -0.33 12.17 22.99
N HIS A 4 0.32 11.96 21.85
CA HIS A 4 -0.25 12.39 20.58
C HIS A 4 -1.35 11.42 20.18
N ARG A 5 -2.49 11.99 19.80
CA ARG A 5 -3.68 11.27 19.35
C ARG A 5 -3.34 10.40 18.13
N LEU A 6 -3.58 9.09 18.24
CA LEU A 6 -3.26 8.09 17.20
C LEU A 6 -3.85 8.49 15.84
N ASP A 7 -5.02 9.13 15.86
CA ASP A 7 -5.70 9.73 14.72
C ASP A 7 -4.91 10.84 14.04
N GLU A 8 -4.32 11.77 14.78
CA GLU A 8 -3.51 12.87 14.24
C GLU A 8 -2.21 12.34 13.63
N ILE A 9 -1.49 11.47 14.34
CA ILE A 9 -0.19 10.96 13.89
C ILE A 9 -0.30 10.16 12.58
N LEU A 10 -1.43 9.47 12.36
CA LEU A 10 -1.66 8.66 11.17
C LEU A 10 -1.83 9.49 9.89
N ILE A 11 -2.36 10.72 9.97
CA ILE A 11 -2.76 11.51 8.79
C ILE A 11 -1.80 12.65 8.42
N GLU A 12 -0.86 13.01 9.29
CA GLU A 12 -0.07 14.24 9.15
C GLU A 12 1.06 14.21 8.11
N ARG A 13 1.17 13.14 7.28
CA ARG A 13 2.29 13.04 6.33
C ARG A 13 2.08 13.92 5.09
N PRO A 14 3.09 14.68 4.65
CA PRO A 14 3.02 15.44 3.40
C PRO A 14 2.77 14.54 2.20
N ARG A 15 1.85 14.92 1.30
CA ARG A 15 1.53 14.18 0.07
C ARG A 15 2.79 13.78 -0.70
N SER A 16 2.96 12.47 -0.87
CA SER A 16 4.10 11.90 -1.58
C SER A 16 3.95 11.96 -3.09
N GLY A 17 5.04 11.64 -3.80
CA GLY A 17 5.14 11.62 -5.26
C GLY A 17 6.06 12.68 -5.84
N TRP A 18 6.21 12.69 -7.16
CA TRP A 18 7.19 13.54 -7.86
C TRP A 18 6.56 14.80 -8.46
N ARG A 19 7.37 15.85 -8.59
CA ARG A 19 7.03 17.05 -9.35
C ARG A 19 7.29 16.76 -10.84
N LYS A 20 6.24 16.80 -11.66
CA LYS A 20 6.42 16.85 -13.12
C LYS A 20 6.55 18.29 -13.58
N LYS A 21 7.54 18.56 -14.45
CA LYS A 21 7.62 19.84 -15.16
C LYS A 21 6.40 19.98 -16.06
N THR A 22 5.84 21.19 -16.11
CA THR A 22 4.83 21.56 -17.10
C THR A 22 5.44 21.50 -18.50
N PRO A 23 4.70 21.04 -19.53
CA PRO A 23 5.19 21.02 -20.90
C PRO A 23 5.64 22.42 -21.37
N ARG A 24 6.67 22.48 -22.23
CA ARG A 24 7.32 23.74 -22.68
C ARG A 24 6.33 24.77 -23.26
N ASN A 25 5.26 24.31 -23.93
CA ASN A 25 4.29 25.17 -24.61
C ASN A 25 3.06 25.52 -23.76
N THR A 26 3.08 25.25 -22.45
CA THR A 26 1.92 25.51 -21.57
C THR A 26 1.48 26.98 -21.59
N LYS A 27 2.41 27.92 -21.73
CA LYS A 27 2.10 29.37 -21.83
C LYS A 27 1.37 29.70 -23.14
N PHE A 28 1.83 29.14 -24.26
CA PHE A 28 1.19 29.30 -25.57
C PHE A 28 -0.25 28.75 -25.56
N TRP A 29 -0.47 27.55 -25.03
CA TRP A 29 -1.81 26.96 -24.93
C TRP A 29 -2.73 27.77 -24.01
N ARG A 30 -2.22 28.33 -22.92
CA ARG A 30 -3.02 29.22 -22.05
C ARG A 30 -3.45 30.48 -22.79
N GLN A 31 -2.52 31.15 -23.46
CA GLN A 31 -2.79 32.38 -24.19
C GLN A 31 -3.82 32.15 -25.32
N LEU A 32 -3.63 31.09 -26.12
CA LEU A 32 -4.57 30.70 -27.16
C LEU A 32 -5.99 30.47 -26.61
N THR A 33 -6.11 29.90 -25.41
CA THR A 33 -7.44 29.67 -24.83
C THR A 33 -8.03 30.91 -24.18
N GLU A 34 -7.22 31.79 -23.62
CA GLU A 34 -7.67 33.06 -23.07
C GLU A 34 -8.22 33.96 -24.18
N GLU A 35 -7.51 34.07 -25.31
CA GLU A 35 -7.98 34.74 -26.52
C GLU A 35 -9.30 34.13 -27.02
N ALA A 36 -9.39 32.80 -27.10
CA ALA A 36 -10.62 32.11 -27.53
C ALA A 36 -11.77 32.14 -26.49
N SER A 37 -11.50 32.46 -25.23
CA SER A 37 -12.51 32.60 -24.17
C SER A 37 -13.13 34.00 -24.14
N THR A 38 -12.56 34.97 -24.86
CA THR A 38 -13.02 36.38 -24.92
C THR A 38 -14.46 36.49 -25.44
N ASP A 39 -14.88 35.57 -26.31
CA ASP A 39 -16.25 35.51 -26.83
C ASP A 39 -17.25 34.81 -25.88
N GLY A 40 -16.81 34.37 -24.69
CA GLY A 40 -17.67 33.77 -23.66
C GLY A 40 -18.10 32.32 -23.91
N PHE A 41 -17.76 31.75 -25.07
CA PHE A 41 -18.17 30.39 -25.47
C PHE A 41 -17.23 29.27 -25.01
N LEU A 42 -16.03 29.60 -24.49
CA LEU A 42 -15.02 28.61 -24.13
C LEU A 42 -14.51 28.82 -22.70
N GLN A 43 -14.34 27.73 -21.95
CA GLN A 43 -13.63 27.76 -20.68
C GLN A 43 -12.12 27.66 -20.91
N PRO A 44 -11.29 28.42 -20.18
CA PRO A 44 -9.83 28.36 -20.31
C PRO A 44 -9.30 26.94 -20.16
N TYR A 45 -8.50 26.47 -21.13
CA TYR A 45 -7.95 25.12 -21.14
C TYR A 45 -6.89 24.99 -20.05
N ARG A 46 -7.28 24.40 -18.93
CA ARG A 46 -6.33 24.01 -17.89
C ARG A 46 -5.59 22.77 -18.37
N VAL A 47 -4.33 22.94 -18.78
CA VAL A 47 -3.39 21.84 -19.02
C VAL A 47 -3.25 21.03 -17.72
N LYS A 48 -4.08 19.99 -17.59
CA LYS A 48 -4.03 19.06 -16.47
C LYS A 48 -3.07 17.94 -16.86
N ASN A 49 -2.11 17.64 -15.98
CA ASN A 49 -1.35 16.41 -16.13
C ASN A 49 -2.32 15.23 -16.01
N ARG A 50 -2.52 14.50 -17.12
CA ARG A 50 -3.46 13.36 -17.18
C ARG A 50 -3.12 12.27 -16.16
N ASN A 51 -1.84 12.15 -15.81
CA ASN A 51 -1.37 11.19 -14.82
C ASN A 51 -1.18 11.91 -13.49
N ARG A 52 -1.95 11.49 -12.45
CA ARG A 52 -1.75 11.94 -11.07
C ARG A 52 -0.32 11.58 -10.65
N THR A 53 0.46 12.56 -10.22
CA THR A 53 1.86 12.36 -9.78
C THR A 53 2.03 12.44 -8.27
N LYS A 54 0.99 12.90 -7.57
CA LYS A 54 0.93 13.02 -6.12
C LYS A 54 -0.15 12.10 -5.60
N TYR A 55 0.12 11.47 -4.47
CA TYR A 55 -0.80 10.58 -3.79
C TYR A 55 -0.82 10.91 -2.30
N LEU A 56 -1.92 10.57 -1.64
CA LEU A 56 -2.01 10.60 -0.19
C LEU A 56 -0.99 9.60 0.36
N SER A 57 -0.25 10.00 1.39
CA SER A 57 0.72 9.14 2.05
C SER A 57 0.40 9.15 3.52
N ASP A 58 -0.27 8.11 3.98
CA ASP A 58 -0.59 7.96 5.39
C ASP A 58 0.63 7.45 6.16
N HIS A 59 0.70 7.77 7.45
CA HIS A 59 1.76 7.33 8.33
C HIS A 59 1.29 6.11 9.12
N LEU A 60 1.27 4.94 8.47
CA LEU A 60 0.75 3.69 9.06
C LEU A 60 1.64 3.03 10.14
N GLY A 61 2.84 3.60 10.38
CA GLY A 61 3.81 3.07 11.34
C GLY A 61 3.26 2.90 12.76
N PRO A 62 2.65 3.95 13.37
CA PRO A 62 2.00 3.88 14.66
C PRO A 62 0.87 2.85 14.73
N LEU A 63 -0.01 2.78 13.72
CA LEU A 63 -1.09 1.78 13.68
C LEU A 63 -0.54 0.35 13.71
N ARG A 64 0.48 0.08 12.88
CA ARG A 64 1.16 -1.22 12.85
C ARG A 64 1.87 -1.54 14.16
N GLY A 65 2.48 -0.53 14.80
CA GLY A 65 3.10 -0.68 16.12
C GLY A 65 2.07 -1.02 17.20
N PHE A 66 0.92 -0.35 17.17
CA PHE A 66 -0.22 -0.65 18.04
C PHE A 66 -0.71 -2.09 17.82
N LEU A 67 -1.02 -2.50 16.59
CA LEU A 67 -1.44 -3.87 16.28
C LEU A 67 -0.43 -4.92 16.74
N GLN A 68 0.87 -4.66 16.54
CA GLN A 68 1.94 -5.55 17.00
C GLN A 68 1.94 -5.74 18.52
N SER A 69 1.66 -4.68 19.29
CA SER A 69 1.55 -4.75 20.75
C SER A 69 0.32 -5.50 21.25
N ARG A 70 -0.67 -5.73 20.38
CA ARG A 70 -1.96 -6.37 20.70
C ARG A 70 -2.08 -7.80 20.17
N VAL A 71 -1.03 -8.33 19.54
CA VAL A 71 -0.97 -9.74 19.14
C VAL A 71 -1.20 -10.63 20.36
N GLY A 72 -2.10 -11.61 20.23
CA GLY A 72 -2.52 -12.49 21.32
C GLY A 72 -3.79 -12.03 22.07
N GLN A 73 -4.33 -10.85 21.78
CA GLN A 73 -5.61 -10.38 22.33
C GLN A 73 -6.77 -10.61 21.36
N ARG A 74 -8.00 -10.66 21.87
CA ARG A 74 -9.21 -10.82 21.04
C ARG A 74 -9.39 -9.61 20.12
N TRP A 75 -9.67 -9.86 18.85
CA TRP A 75 -9.87 -8.83 17.85
C TRP A 75 -11.00 -7.87 18.19
N ASP A 76 -12.13 -8.40 18.66
CA ASP A 76 -13.31 -7.59 18.98
C ASP A 76 -13.03 -6.57 20.08
N ASP A 77 -12.22 -6.95 21.07
CA ASP A 77 -11.81 -6.07 22.17
C ASP A 77 -10.89 -4.96 21.66
N ILE A 78 -9.91 -5.30 20.81
CA ILE A 78 -9.00 -4.34 20.19
C ILE A 78 -9.79 -3.35 19.32
N TYR A 79 -10.70 -3.85 18.49
CA TYR A 79 -11.52 -3.05 17.60
C TYR A 79 -12.46 -2.12 18.39
N SER A 80 -13.06 -2.63 19.47
CA SER A 80 -13.95 -1.86 20.33
C SER A 80 -13.18 -0.76 21.08
N GLU A 81 -12.02 -1.10 21.65
CA GLU A 81 -11.14 -0.13 22.32
C GLU A 81 -10.71 1.00 21.36
N LEU A 82 -10.28 0.65 20.15
CA LEU A 82 -9.86 1.64 19.17
C LEU A 82 -11.05 2.50 18.69
N SER A 83 -12.20 1.87 18.47
CA SER A 83 -13.43 2.56 18.05
C SER A 83 -13.98 3.52 19.10
N GLN A 84 -13.73 3.27 20.39
CA GLN A 84 -14.12 4.16 21.48
C GLN A 84 -13.17 5.35 21.63
N ARG A 85 -11.87 5.14 21.36
CA ARG A 85 -10.87 6.21 21.40
C ARG A 85 -10.92 7.14 20.20
N LEU A 86 -11.28 6.61 19.03
CA LEU A 86 -11.39 7.35 17.78
C LEU A 86 -12.82 7.89 17.62
N ASP A 87 -12.96 9.18 17.33
CA ASP A 87 -14.26 9.73 16.94
C ASP A 87 -14.61 9.31 15.50
N ARG A 88 -15.43 8.27 15.37
CA ARG A 88 -15.91 7.71 14.09
C ARG A 88 -16.81 8.66 13.29
N ASN A 89 -17.23 9.78 13.86
CA ASN A 89 -17.99 10.81 13.14
C ASN A 89 -17.07 11.80 12.41
N THR A 90 -15.76 11.78 12.71
CA THR A 90 -14.78 12.61 12.00
C THR A 90 -14.19 11.88 10.79
N LEU A 91 -13.81 12.65 9.77
CA LEU A 91 -13.10 12.14 8.60
C LEU A 91 -11.81 11.41 9.00
N THR A 92 -11.06 11.95 9.95
CA THR A 92 -9.82 11.33 10.44
C THR A 92 -10.10 9.99 11.12
N GLY A 93 -11.08 9.93 12.03
CA GLY A 93 -11.43 8.67 12.70
C GLY A 93 -11.91 7.61 11.71
N GLN A 94 -12.76 7.97 10.75
CA GLN A 94 -13.20 7.05 9.68
C GLN A 94 -12.02 6.55 8.83
N HIS A 95 -11.09 7.44 8.47
CA HIS A 95 -9.90 7.11 7.69
C HIS A 95 -8.97 6.15 8.43
N VAL A 96 -8.77 6.33 9.74
CA VAL A 96 -8.00 5.38 10.57
C VAL A 96 -8.67 4.02 10.64
N ILE A 97 -10.00 3.99 10.83
CA ILE A 97 -10.74 2.73 10.84
C ILE A 97 -10.65 2.03 9.47
N GLN A 98 -10.73 2.77 8.38
CA GLN A 98 -10.51 2.21 7.04
C GLN A 98 -9.12 1.54 6.93
N HIS A 99 -8.07 2.21 7.41
CA HIS A 99 -6.73 1.62 7.44
C HIS A 99 -6.64 0.38 8.32
N LEU A 100 -7.27 0.40 9.50
CA LEU A 100 -7.34 -0.76 10.37
C LEU A 100 -7.94 -1.98 9.66
N TRP A 101 -9.04 -1.78 8.92
CA TRP A 101 -9.70 -2.83 8.15
C TRP A 101 -8.83 -3.35 7.01
N SER A 102 -7.97 -2.50 6.43
CA SER A 102 -7.02 -2.91 5.41
C SER A 102 -5.75 -3.59 5.93
N GLU A 103 -5.36 -3.32 7.18
CA GLU A 103 -4.12 -3.86 7.77
C GLU A 103 -4.31 -5.25 8.38
N VAL A 104 -5.57 -5.67 8.63
CA VAL A 104 -5.89 -6.95 9.29
C VAL A 104 -6.81 -7.81 8.43
N TYR A 105 -6.35 -9.00 8.09
CA TYR A 105 -7.15 -10.03 7.42
C TYR A 105 -8.08 -10.70 8.41
N ARG A 106 -9.39 -10.48 8.30
CA ARG A 106 -10.35 -10.96 9.30
C ARG A 106 -11.00 -12.26 8.88
N HIS A 107 -10.98 -12.53 7.58
CA HIS A 107 -11.53 -13.75 7.02
C HIS A 107 -10.40 -14.56 6.39
N VAL A 108 -9.90 -15.53 7.15
CA VAL A 108 -8.82 -16.41 6.72
C VAL A 108 -9.17 -17.89 6.87
N GLU A 109 -8.43 -18.73 6.16
CA GLU A 109 -8.39 -20.18 6.35
C GLU A 109 -6.97 -20.61 6.68
N ILE A 110 -6.84 -21.58 7.58
CA ILE A 110 -5.55 -22.16 7.93
C ILE A 110 -5.54 -23.59 7.41
N VAL A 111 -4.64 -23.88 6.45
CA VAL A 111 -4.47 -25.21 5.84
C VAL A 111 -3.01 -25.60 6.01
N ASP A 112 -2.74 -26.72 6.67
CA ASP A 112 -1.38 -27.20 6.96
C ASP A 112 -0.46 -26.17 7.63
N GLY A 113 -1.02 -25.34 8.52
CA GLY A 113 -0.30 -24.26 9.21
C GLY A 113 -0.01 -23.03 8.35
N VAL A 114 -0.49 -23.02 7.10
CA VAL A 114 -0.39 -21.89 6.17
C VAL A 114 -1.71 -21.10 6.18
N VAL A 115 -1.61 -19.78 6.29
CA VAL A 115 -2.76 -18.89 6.34
C VAL A 115 -3.09 -18.36 4.94
N TYR A 116 -4.35 -18.45 4.54
CA TYR A 116 -4.89 -17.96 3.27
C TYR A 116 -6.00 -16.94 3.51
N SER A 117 -6.06 -15.88 2.69
CA SER A 117 -7.16 -14.92 2.72
C SER A 117 -8.40 -15.48 2.00
N LYS A 118 -9.60 -15.28 2.58
CA LYS A 118 -10.85 -15.69 1.93
C LYS A 118 -11.24 -14.74 0.79
N PRO A 119 -11.74 -15.27 -0.33
CA PRO A 119 -12.26 -14.46 -1.42
C PRO A 119 -13.40 -13.52 -1.02
N GLY A 120 -13.33 -12.26 -1.48
CA GLY A 120 -14.45 -11.32 -1.42
C GLY A 120 -14.81 -10.77 -0.03
N ALA A 121 -14.16 -11.23 1.03
CA ALA A 121 -14.52 -10.88 2.40
C ALA A 121 -13.82 -9.59 2.92
N ASP A 122 -12.60 -9.32 2.44
CA ASP A 122 -11.79 -8.18 2.88
C ASP A 122 -11.45 -7.18 1.74
N GLY A 123 -12.03 -7.34 0.54
CA GLY A 123 -11.87 -6.40 -0.59
C GLY A 123 -10.52 -6.47 -1.33
N TRP A 124 -9.63 -7.38 -0.94
CA TRP A 124 -8.36 -7.67 -1.63
C TRP A 124 -8.50 -8.86 -2.58
N CYS A 125 -7.58 -8.96 -3.56
CA CYS A 125 -7.49 -10.13 -4.45
C CYS A 125 -7.46 -11.43 -3.61
N SER A 126 -8.34 -12.33 -4.00
CA SER A 126 -8.83 -13.46 -3.23
C SER A 126 -7.95 -14.71 -3.29
N GLY A 127 -7.83 -15.45 -2.18
CA GLY A 127 -7.19 -16.78 -2.18
C GLY A 127 -5.67 -16.73 -2.15
N GLU A 128 -5.09 -15.60 -1.76
CA GLU A 128 -3.64 -15.47 -1.66
C GLU A 128 -3.13 -16.04 -0.34
N GLU A 129 -2.06 -16.80 -0.47
CA GLU A 129 -1.24 -17.23 0.67
C GLU A 129 -0.57 -16.02 1.32
N LEU A 130 -0.77 -15.90 2.64
CA LEU A 130 -0.16 -14.87 3.47
C LEU A 130 1.31 -15.20 3.80
N GLY A 131 2.08 -14.18 4.18
CA GLY A 131 3.47 -14.24 4.60
C GLY A 131 4.46 -13.71 3.57
N ARG A 132 3.98 -13.16 2.44
CA ARG A 132 4.83 -12.55 1.40
C ARG A 132 5.33 -11.17 1.82
N TRP A 133 4.50 -10.41 2.52
CA TRP A 133 4.82 -9.07 2.96
C TRP A 133 5.27 -9.06 4.43
N CYS A 134 5.90 -7.96 4.85
CA CYS A 134 6.27 -7.79 6.24
C CYS A 134 5.05 -7.35 7.07
N ARG A 135 4.80 -8.05 8.18
CA ARG A 135 3.79 -7.71 9.21
C ARG A 135 2.34 -7.79 8.70
N GLU A 136 1.98 -8.93 8.14
CA GLU A 136 0.57 -9.22 7.88
C GLU A 136 -0.08 -9.68 9.19
N PHE A 137 -1.17 -9.02 9.57
CA PHE A 137 -1.97 -9.38 10.73
C PHE A 137 -3.22 -10.11 10.29
N TYR A 138 -3.67 -11.10 11.06
CA TYR A 138 -4.90 -11.80 10.79
C TYR A 138 -5.66 -12.13 12.06
N VAL A 139 -6.97 -12.35 11.95
CA VAL A 139 -7.79 -12.86 13.04
C VAL A 139 -7.85 -14.37 12.93
N HIS A 140 -7.44 -15.08 13.98
CA HIS A 140 -7.51 -16.53 14.00
C HIS A 140 -8.97 -16.98 13.86
N PRO A 141 -9.29 -17.87 12.89
CA PRO A 141 -10.68 -18.14 12.50
C PRO A 141 -11.52 -18.75 13.62
N GLU A 142 -10.91 -19.56 14.49
CA GLU A 142 -11.62 -20.23 15.59
C GLU A 142 -11.65 -19.44 16.89
N THR A 143 -10.55 -18.79 17.26
CA THR A 143 -10.40 -18.14 18.58
C THR A 143 -10.75 -16.66 18.56
N GLY A 144 -10.75 -16.03 17.38
CA GLY A 144 -10.95 -14.59 17.22
C GLY A 144 -9.77 -13.74 17.70
N VAL A 145 -8.61 -14.35 17.95
CA VAL A 145 -7.42 -13.65 18.45
C VAL A 145 -6.64 -13.02 17.30
N LEU A 146 -6.09 -11.82 17.53
CA LEU A 146 -5.20 -11.16 16.59
C LEU A 146 -3.83 -11.88 16.57
N CYS A 147 -3.44 -12.34 15.40
CA CYS A 147 -2.19 -13.05 15.14
C CYS A 147 -1.34 -12.32 14.10
N VAL A 148 -0.04 -12.62 14.09
CA VAL A 148 0.90 -12.15 13.07
C VAL A 148 1.32 -13.31 12.20
N VAL A 149 1.30 -13.11 10.88
CA VAL A 149 1.74 -14.14 9.94
C VAL A 149 3.26 -14.27 10.01
N GLN A 150 3.73 -15.51 10.10
CA GLN A 150 5.16 -15.81 10.01
C GLN A 150 5.67 -15.38 8.64
N ARG A 151 6.66 -14.48 8.63
CA ARG A 151 7.22 -13.95 7.38
C ARG A 151 7.98 -15.05 6.65
N LYS A 152 7.66 -15.26 5.39
CA LYS A 152 8.43 -16.17 4.54
C LYS A 152 9.80 -15.56 4.19
N PRO A 153 10.86 -16.38 4.16
CA PRO A 153 12.14 -15.93 3.64
C PRO A 153 11.96 -15.52 2.17
N ARG A 154 12.54 -14.38 1.79
CA ARG A 154 12.57 -13.98 0.38
C ARG A 154 13.34 -15.04 -0.40
N ARG A 155 12.75 -15.55 -1.50
CA ARG A 155 13.49 -16.41 -2.42
C ARG A 155 14.73 -15.64 -2.89
N PRO A 156 15.94 -16.21 -2.76
CA PRO A 156 17.15 -15.56 -3.26
C PRO A 156 16.99 -15.36 -4.77
N LYS A 157 17.38 -14.19 -5.26
CA LYS A 157 17.46 -13.99 -6.71
C LYS A 157 18.47 -14.99 -7.27
N PRO A 158 18.17 -15.71 -8.37
CA PRO A 158 19.17 -16.53 -9.02
C PRO A 158 20.40 -15.66 -9.30
N LYS A 159 21.57 -16.09 -8.81
CA LYS A 159 22.81 -15.39 -9.13
C LYS A 159 22.99 -15.50 -10.65
N PRO A 160 23.34 -14.42 -11.36
CA PRO A 160 23.70 -14.53 -12.76
C PRO A 160 24.82 -15.55 -12.86
N ASP A 161 24.66 -16.51 -13.76
CA ASP A 161 25.63 -17.56 -13.96
C ASP A 161 26.95 -16.91 -14.40
N LYS A 162 28.05 -17.20 -13.69
CA LYS A 162 29.35 -16.56 -13.94
C LYS A 162 29.90 -16.87 -15.34
N ASN A 163 29.37 -17.92 -15.97
CA ASN A 163 29.74 -18.38 -17.29
C ASN A 163 28.93 -17.70 -18.42
N VAL A 164 28.04 -16.76 -18.10
CA VAL A 164 27.24 -16.02 -19.10
C VAL A 164 27.72 -14.58 -19.17
N ILE A 165 28.67 -14.31 -20.07
CA ILE A 165 29.06 -12.94 -20.44
C ILE A 165 28.05 -12.45 -21.47
N LYS A 166 27.26 -11.42 -21.14
CA LYS A 166 26.42 -10.72 -22.11
C LYS A 166 27.32 -9.91 -23.06
N ILE A 167 27.53 -10.42 -24.26
CA ILE A 167 28.09 -9.65 -25.38
C ILE A 167 26.94 -9.43 -26.38
N ASN A 168 26.46 -8.17 -26.46
CA ASN A 168 25.55 -7.63 -27.47
C ASN A 168 24.46 -8.57 -28.02
N ASP A 169 23.34 -8.69 -27.31
CA ASP A 169 22.04 -9.23 -27.78
C ASP A 169 22.03 -10.54 -28.60
N GLN A 170 23.10 -11.34 -28.54
CA GLN A 170 23.15 -12.65 -29.16
C GLN A 170 23.62 -13.68 -28.13
N TYR A 171 22.71 -14.56 -27.72
CA TYR A 171 22.99 -15.66 -26.80
C TYR A 171 23.75 -16.77 -27.54
N ARG A 172 24.97 -17.11 -27.12
CA ARG A 172 25.61 -18.40 -27.44
C ARG A 172 26.13 -19.07 -26.17
N HIS A 173 25.89 -20.38 -26.07
CA HIS A 173 26.43 -21.23 -25.03
C HIS A 173 27.89 -21.60 -25.36
N GLN A 174 28.83 -21.39 -24.44
CA GLN A 174 30.16 -21.99 -24.53
C GLN A 174 30.12 -23.34 -23.81
N PHE A 175 30.31 -24.42 -24.57
CA PHE A 175 30.67 -25.71 -24.02
C PHE A 175 32.17 -25.69 -23.74
N PHE A 176 32.56 -25.93 -22.49
CA PHE A 176 33.95 -26.19 -22.14
C PHE A 176 34.17 -27.70 -22.23
N ASP A 177 34.90 -28.14 -23.25
CA ASP A 177 35.43 -29.50 -23.31
C ASP A 177 36.56 -29.62 -22.29
N SER A 178 36.40 -30.59 -21.40
CA SER A 178 37.40 -31.06 -20.45
C SER A 178 38.54 -31.79 -21.18
N GLY A 179 39.76 -31.28 -21.04
CA GLY A 179 41.01 -31.97 -21.35
C GLY A 179 41.80 -32.23 -20.07
#